data_AF-A0ABD7P423-F1
#
_entry.id   AF-A0ABD7P423-F1
#
_cell.length_a   1.000
_cell.length_b   1.000
_cell.length_c   1.000
_cell.angle_alpha   90.00
_cell.angle_beta   90.00
_cell.angle_gamma   90.00
#
_symmetry.space_group_name_H-M   'P 1'
#
loop_
_entity.id
_entity.type
_entity.pdbx_description
1 polymer ?
#
loop_
_entity_poly.entity_id
_entity_poly.type
_entity_poly.pdbx_seq_one_letter_code
_entity_poly.pdbx_strand_id
1 'polypeptide(L)'
;MTSEAVFIQVGALADGFAPHGNLLATTSLPAGETFTFYVAGSKPQQLVIEDDQTLSWNDKRAPWRATALRPDILFIDFLDPERDNASISAVCNLTQRNATLVYGQLPDEAAARLDAFSRVEQGLPLTAVEARFVFARLDEQSGPLPDFTDALIGMRNQYTYSPTERYEHIYLNDNFYTWQCLDGVEKGLADVDRCHYVQVAEDLYLFVWREKIIPTLGVILIDLQQMRTDGKIMGHQGSDFGALSNFPVGASAKILNVTRHQE
;
A
#
# COMPACT_ATOMS: atom_id res chain seq x y z
N MET A 1 33.46 -5.91 -13.45
CA MET A 1 32.76 -4.87 -14.22
C MET A 1 31.62 -4.38 -13.36
N THR A 2 31.67 -3.14 -12.88
CA THR A 2 30.61 -2.54 -12.07
C THR A 2 29.65 -1.84 -13.03
N SER A 3 28.66 -2.57 -13.56
CA SER A 3 27.51 -1.92 -14.20
C SER A 3 26.72 -1.20 -13.10
N GLU A 4 26.33 0.04 -13.34
CA GLU A 4 25.40 0.74 -12.46
C GLU A 4 24.08 -0.03 -12.39
N ALA A 5 23.48 -0.07 -11.19
CA ALA A 5 22.15 -0.65 -11.03
C ALA A 5 21.11 0.29 -11.66
N VAL A 6 20.16 -0.25 -12.42
CA VAL A 6 19.22 0.53 -13.23
C VAL A 6 17.80 0.32 -12.71
N PHE A 7 17.11 1.40 -12.40
CA PHE A 7 15.69 1.37 -12.02
C PHE A 7 14.81 0.83 -13.15
N ILE A 8 13.76 0.09 -12.79
CA ILE A 8 12.81 -0.51 -13.73
C ILE A 8 11.42 0.12 -13.59
N GLN A 9 10.57 -0.06 -14.59
CA GLN A 9 9.17 0.37 -14.51
C GLN A 9 8.33 -0.61 -13.68
N VAL A 10 7.21 -0.14 -13.12
CA VAL A 10 6.35 -0.95 -12.24
C VAL A 10 5.71 -2.13 -12.97
N GLY A 11 5.53 -2.07 -14.29
CA GLY A 11 5.14 -3.25 -15.08
C GLY A 11 6.17 -4.39 -15.04
N ALA A 12 7.45 -4.07 -15.18
CA ALA A 12 8.52 -5.06 -15.09
C ALA A 12 8.68 -5.60 -13.65
N LEU A 13 8.44 -4.75 -12.65
CA LEU A 13 8.36 -5.17 -11.25
C LEU A 13 7.24 -6.19 -11.04
N ALA A 14 6.04 -5.93 -11.60
CA ALA A 14 4.91 -6.85 -11.52
C ALA A 14 5.24 -8.22 -12.14
N ASP A 15 5.93 -8.24 -13.30
CA ASP A 15 6.38 -9.48 -13.95
C ASP A 15 7.36 -10.27 -13.06
N GLY A 16 8.26 -9.58 -12.35
CA GLY A 16 9.19 -10.21 -11.39
C GLY A 16 8.49 -10.81 -10.16
N PHE A 17 7.43 -10.17 -9.69
CA PHE A 17 6.67 -10.60 -8.50
C PHE A 17 5.64 -11.69 -8.78
N ALA A 18 5.19 -11.85 -10.03
CA ALA A 18 4.13 -12.79 -10.38
C ALA A 18 4.48 -14.28 -10.11
N PRO A 19 5.68 -14.80 -10.43
CA PRO A 19 5.99 -16.21 -10.25
C PRO A 19 6.18 -16.60 -8.78
N HIS A 20 5.42 -17.60 -8.33
CA HIS A 20 5.58 -18.21 -6.99
C HIS A 20 5.54 -17.20 -5.83
N GLY A 21 4.75 -16.13 -5.98
CA GLY A 21 4.57 -15.13 -4.93
C GLY A 21 3.92 -15.73 -3.68
N ASN A 22 4.35 -15.29 -2.51
CA ASN A 22 3.83 -15.65 -1.19
C ASN A 22 2.49 -14.96 -0.89
N LEU A 23 1.66 -14.79 -1.92
CA LEU A 23 0.36 -14.14 -1.88
C LEU A 23 -0.60 -14.86 -0.95
N LEU A 24 -1.54 -14.12 -0.37
CA LEU A 24 -2.73 -14.73 0.22
C LEU A 24 -3.68 -15.20 -0.89
N ALA A 25 -4.40 -16.27 -0.60
CA ALA A 25 -5.57 -16.62 -1.39
C ALA A 25 -6.61 -15.51 -1.25
N THR A 26 -7.29 -15.19 -2.35
CA THR A 26 -8.39 -14.22 -2.32
C THR A 26 -9.53 -14.71 -1.45
N THR A 27 -10.19 -13.79 -0.77
CA THR A 27 -11.39 -14.05 0.02
C THR A 27 -12.60 -13.65 -0.80
N SER A 28 -13.52 -14.59 -1.01
CA SER A 28 -14.82 -14.30 -1.61
C SER A 28 -15.72 -13.61 -0.60
N LEU A 29 -16.37 -12.53 -1.02
CA LEU A 29 -17.44 -11.88 -0.27
C LEU A 29 -18.77 -12.14 -1.00
N PRO A 30 -19.89 -12.33 -0.28
CA PRO A 30 -21.16 -12.63 -0.91
C PRO A 30 -21.69 -11.41 -1.69
N ALA A 31 -22.37 -11.68 -2.81
CA ALA A 31 -23.12 -10.65 -3.52
C ALA A 31 -24.16 -10.00 -2.59
N GLY A 32 -24.21 -8.67 -2.60
CA GLY A 32 -25.00 -7.84 -1.70
C GLY A 32 -24.30 -7.44 -0.41
N GLU A 33 -23.13 -8.01 -0.09
CA GLU A 33 -22.34 -7.56 1.07
C GLU A 33 -22.03 -6.07 0.94
N THR A 34 -22.28 -5.30 2.00
CA THR A 34 -22.21 -3.84 1.97
C THR A 34 -21.36 -3.32 3.12
N PHE A 35 -20.35 -2.53 2.78
CA PHE A 35 -19.54 -1.76 3.73
C PHE A 35 -19.87 -0.28 3.59
N THR A 36 -20.42 0.29 4.67
CA THR A 36 -20.66 1.73 4.75
C THR A 36 -19.62 2.36 5.67
N PHE A 37 -18.87 3.32 5.13
CA PHE A 37 -17.79 4.02 5.82
C PHE A 37 -18.29 5.36 6.34
N TYR A 38 -18.46 5.45 7.66
CA TYR A 38 -18.95 6.63 8.35
C TYR A 38 -17.77 7.48 8.84
N VAL A 39 -17.75 8.73 8.41
CA VAL A 39 -16.74 9.72 8.79
C VAL A 39 -17.46 10.93 9.36
N ALA A 40 -17.00 11.41 10.53
CA ALA A 40 -17.63 12.54 11.20
C ALA A 40 -17.66 13.78 10.28
N GLY A 41 -18.85 14.37 10.11
CA GLY A 41 -19.04 15.58 9.30
C GLY A 41 -19.11 15.37 7.79
N SER A 42 -19.10 14.12 7.32
CA SER A 42 -19.12 13.78 5.88
C SER A 42 -20.29 12.86 5.53
N LYS A 43 -20.71 12.87 4.27
CA LYS A 43 -21.64 11.85 3.75
C LYS A 43 -20.93 10.48 3.81
N PRO A 44 -21.59 9.41 4.30
CA PRO A 44 -21.01 8.08 4.29
C PRO A 44 -20.68 7.64 2.86
N GLN A 45 -19.58 6.92 2.72
CA GLN A 45 -19.19 6.28 1.46
C GLN A 45 -19.59 4.82 1.51
N GLN A 46 -19.95 4.23 0.37
CA GLN A 46 -20.47 2.88 0.32
C GLN A 46 -19.73 2.03 -0.69
N LEU A 47 -19.41 0.80 -0.28
CA LEU A 47 -18.91 -0.28 -1.11
C LEU A 47 -19.92 -1.43 -1.05
N VAL A 48 -20.41 -1.86 -2.21
CA VAL A 48 -21.33 -3.01 -2.33
C VAL A 48 -20.68 -4.06 -3.23
N ILE A 49 -20.62 -5.30 -2.78
CA ILE A 49 -20.17 -6.42 -3.61
C ILE A 49 -21.32 -6.80 -4.54
N GLU A 50 -21.13 -6.68 -5.85
CA GLU A 50 -22.16 -7.10 -6.82
C GLU A 50 -22.01 -8.57 -7.18
N ASP A 51 -20.77 -9.00 -7.43
CA ASP A 51 -20.40 -10.35 -7.78
C ASP A 51 -18.90 -10.60 -7.49
N ASP A 52 -18.38 -11.74 -7.93
CA ASP A 52 -16.99 -12.16 -7.71
C ASP A 52 -15.94 -11.30 -8.44
N GLN A 53 -16.36 -10.50 -9.42
CA GLN A 53 -15.48 -9.65 -10.22
C GLN A 53 -15.76 -8.16 -10.05
N THR A 54 -16.94 -7.79 -9.56
CA THR A 54 -17.42 -6.42 -9.53
C THR A 54 -17.84 -5.99 -8.12
N LEU A 55 -17.35 -4.82 -7.71
CA LEU A 55 -17.95 -4.04 -6.64
C LEU A 55 -18.52 -2.74 -7.20
N SER A 56 -19.43 -2.12 -6.45
CA SER A 56 -19.91 -0.76 -6.66
C SER A 56 -19.40 0.13 -5.53
N TRP A 57 -18.61 1.15 -5.89
CA TRP A 57 -18.13 2.21 -5.02
C TRP A 57 -18.95 3.48 -5.26
N ASN A 58 -19.79 3.88 -4.30
CA ASN A 58 -20.75 5.00 -4.46
C ASN A 58 -21.51 4.93 -5.80
N ASP A 59 -22.09 3.78 -6.11
CA ASP A 59 -22.84 3.48 -7.35
C ASP A 59 -21.98 3.40 -8.64
N LYS A 60 -20.66 3.38 -8.53
CA LYS A 60 -19.73 3.20 -9.65
C LYS A 60 -19.05 1.84 -9.61
N ARG A 61 -19.20 1.09 -10.70
CA ARG A 61 -18.66 -0.28 -10.80
C ARG A 61 -17.15 -0.27 -11.02
N ALA A 62 -16.45 -1.14 -10.31
CA ALA A 62 -15.01 -1.37 -10.48
C ALA A 62 -14.66 -2.86 -10.28
N PRO A 63 -13.65 -3.38 -11.01
CA PRO A 63 -13.01 -4.64 -10.65
C PRO A 63 -12.34 -4.55 -9.28
N TRP A 64 -12.32 -5.65 -8.54
CA TRP A 64 -11.82 -5.64 -7.18
C TRP A 64 -11.09 -6.92 -6.78
N ARG A 65 -10.36 -6.83 -5.68
CA ARG A 65 -9.77 -7.97 -4.97
C ARG A 65 -9.99 -7.78 -3.48
N ALA A 66 -10.22 -8.88 -2.76
CA ALA A 66 -10.06 -8.90 -1.32
C ALA A 66 -9.27 -10.10 -0.80
N THR A 67 -8.69 -9.90 0.37
CA THR A 67 -7.90 -10.86 1.13
C THR A 67 -8.16 -10.65 2.62
N ALA A 68 -7.91 -11.70 3.41
CA ALA A 68 -8.02 -11.65 4.86
C ALA A 68 -6.72 -12.17 5.50
N LEU A 69 -5.84 -11.26 5.92
CA LEU A 69 -4.58 -11.62 6.58
C LEU A 69 -4.82 -12.16 8.01
N ARG A 70 -5.85 -11.62 8.67
CA ARG A 70 -6.48 -12.18 9.88
C ARG A 70 -7.96 -12.39 9.60
N PRO A 71 -8.65 -13.32 10.28
CA PRO A 71 -10.05 -13.66 9.98
C PRO A 71 -11.03 -12.48 10.03
N ASP A 72 -10.73 -11.47 10.85
CA ASP A 72 -11.53 -10.27 11.10
C ASP A 72 -10.98 -9.00 10.44
N ILE A 73 -9.92 -9.12 9.64
CA ILE A 73 -9.29 -8.00 8.94
C ILE A 73 -9.39 -8.23 7.44
N LEU A 74 -10.23 -7.45 6.77
CA LEU A 74 -10.36 -7.49 5.32
C LEU A 74 -9.49 -6.39 4.69
N PHE A 75 -8.71 -6.76 3.69
CA PHE A 75 -8.07 -5.83 2.77
C PHE A 75 -8.81 -5.90 1.44
N ILE A 76 -9.43 -4.79 1.00
CA ILE A 76 -10.17 -4.68 -0.26
C ILE A 76 -9.49 -3.62 -1.12
N ASP A 77 -9.14 -3.95 -2.36
CA ASP A 77 -8.42 -3.06 -3.26
C ASP A 77 -9.04 -3.02 -4.66
N PHE A 78 -9.10 -1.83 -5.23
CA PHE A 78 -9.63 -1.55 -6.56
C PHE A 78 -9.10 -0.22 -7.12
N LEU A 79 -9.18 -0.05 -8.43
CA LEU A 79 -8.91 1.24 -9.07
C LEU A 79 -10.11 2.18 -8.86
N ASP A 80 -9.85 3.47 -8.63
CA ASP A 80 -10.92 4.45 -8.44
C ASP A 80 -11.72 4.61 -9.74
N PRO A 81 -13.03 4.29 -9.76
CA PRO A 81 -13.82 4.34 -11.00
C PRO A 81 -14.14 5.78 -11.45
N GLU A 82 -13.84 6.80 -10.64
CA GLU A 82 -14.12 8.21 -10.97
C GLU A 82 -12.86 9.03 -11.25
N ARG A 83 -11.67 8.46 -11.07
CA ARG A 83 -10.40 9.16 -11.22
C ARG A 83 -9.38 8.32 -11.97
N ASP A 84 -8.82 8.89 -13.02
CA ASP A 84 -7.71 8.27 -13.74
C ASP A 84 -6.48 8.17 -12.83
N ASN A 85 -5.68 7.11 -13.02
CA ASN A 85 -4.41 6.91 -12.30
C ASN A 85 -4.56 6.84 -10.77
N ALA A 86 -5.74 6.45 -10.28
CA ALA A 86 -6.05 6.39 -8.86
C ALA A 86 -6.51 5.01 -8.42
N SER A 87 -6.32 4.72 -7.13
CA SER A 87 -6.80 3.50 -6.48
C SER A 87 -7.36 3.78 -5.10
N ILE A 88 -8.23 2.89 -4.64
CA ILE A 88 -8.77 2.90 -3.29
C ILE A 88 -8.46 1.54 -2.65
N SER A 89 -7.78 1.57 -1.50
CA SER A 89 -7.58 0.39 -0.66
C SER A 89 -8.31 0.60 0.67
N ALA A 90 -9.14 -0.36 1.07
CA ALA A 90 -9.88 -0.36 2.32
C ALA A 90 -9.36 -1.48 3.24
N VAL A 91 -8.97 -1.11 4.46
CA VAL A 91 -8.67 -2.06 5.54
C VAL A 91 -9.82 -2.00 6.54
N CYS A 92 -10.62 -3.06 6.61
CA CYS A 92 -11.77 -3.16 7.51
C CYS A 92 -11.43 -4.07 8.69
N ASN A 93 -11.46 -3.54 9.91
CA ASN A 93 -11.41 -4.32 11.14
C ASN A 93 -12.84 -4.60 11.62
N LEU A 94 -13.31 -5.82 11.38
CA LEU A 94 -14.70 -6.21 11.65
C LEU A 94 -14.99 -6.31 13.15
N THR A 95 -13.99 -6.68 13.95
CA THR A 95 -14.10 -6.77 15.41
C THR A 95 -14.25 -5.39 16.05
N GLN A 96 -13.40 -4.45 15.66
CA GLN A 96 -13.45 -3.07 16.17
C GLN A 96 -14.47 -2.19 15.45
N ARG A 97 -15.05 -2.69 14.36
CA ARG A 97 -16.06 -2.00 13.54
C ARG A 97 -15.54 -0.66 13.01
N ASN A 98 -14.27 -0.63 12.61
CA ASN A 98 -13.61 0.54 12.05
C ASN A 98 -12.82 0.20 10.78
N ALA A 99 -12.41 1.21 10.03
CA ALA A 99 -11.69 1.03 8.79
C ALA A 99 -10.74 2.19 8.48
N THR A 100 -9.71 1.88 7.69
CA THR A 100 -8.86 2.87 7.02
C THR A 100 -9.06 2.78 5.52
N LEU A 101 -9.40 3.88 4.88
CA LEU A 101 -9.38 4.02 3.42
C LEU A 101 -8.13 4.79 3.00
N VAL A 102 -7.41 4.25 2.01
CA VAL A 102 -6.26 4.89 1.38
C VAL A 102 -6.65 5.25 -0.05
N TYR A 103 -6.75 6.54 -0.33
CA TYR A 103 -6.92 7.07 -1.67
C TYR A 103 -5.54 7.39 -2.24
N GLY A 104 -5.14 6.65 -3.25
CA GLY A 104 -3.89 6.84 -3.96
C GLY A 104 -4.10 7.54 -5.30
N GLN A 105 -3.19 8.43 -5.67
CA GLN A 105 -3.17 9.09 -6.98
C GLN A 105 -1.73 9.12 -7.49
N LEU A 106 -1.48 8.49 -8.64
CA LEU A 106 -0.22 8.66 -9.35
C LEU A 106 -0.18 10.03 -10.05
N PRO A 107 1.02 10.62 -10.19
CA PRO A 107 1.19 11.90 -10.86
C PRO A 107 0.87 11.83 -12.35
N ASP A 108 0.53 12.96 -12.94
CA ASP A 108 0.62 13.13 -14.39
C ASP A 108 2.09 13.24 -14.85
N GLU A 109 2.29 13.23 -16.17
CA GLU A 109 3.63 13.31 -16.77
C GLU A 109 4.38 14.59 -16.38
N ALA A 110 3.69 15.73 -16.29
CA ALA A 110 4.32 17.01 -15.96
C ALA A 110 4.84 17.01 -14.53
N ALA A 111 4.04 16.53 -13.57
CA ALA A 111 4.44 16.37 -12.18
C ALA A 111 5.58 15.34 -12.04
N ALA A 112 5.51 14.20 -12.72
CA ALA A 112 6.56 13.18 -12.66
C ALA A 112 7.90 13.65 -13.25
N ARG A 113 7.88 14.54 -14.25
CA ARG A 113 9.09 15.10 -14.87
C ARG A 113 9.68 16.30 -14.11
N LEU A 114 8.98 16.83 -13.10
CA LEU A 114 9.52 17.89 -12.26
C LEU A 114 10.61 17.32 -11.34
N ASP A 115 11.86 17.75 -11.59
CA ASP A 115 13.02 17.23 -10.89
C ASP A 115 13.01 17.58 -9.39
N ALA A 116 13.78 16.80 -8.63
CA ALA A 116 13.82 16.92 -7.18
C ALA A 116 14.32 18.30 -6.70
N PHE A 117 15.25 18.93 -7.41
CA PHE A 117 15.79 20.22 -6.99
C PHE A 117 14.77 21.33 -7.22
N SER A 118 14.09 21.33 -8.36
CA SER A 118 12.95 22.23 -8.62
C SER A 118 11.82 22.06 -7.60
N ARG A 119 11.53 20.83 -7.18
CA ARG A 119 10.56 20.57 -6.08
C ARG A 119 10.99 21.22 -4.77
N VAL A 120 12.27 21.12 -4.42
CA VAL A 120 12.84 21.75 -3.22
C VAL A 120 12.71 23.28 -3.29
N GLU A 121 13.07 23.90 -4.41
CA GLU A 121 12.95 25.36 -4.59
C GLU A 121 11.50 25.86 -4.46
N GLN A 122 10.53 25.02 -4.81
CA GLN A 122 9.11 25.31 -4.73
C GLN A 122 8.45 24.88 -3.40
N GLY A 123 9.20 24.24 -2.49
CA GLY A 123 8.66 23.71 -1.24
C GLY A 123 7.68 22.55 -1.41
N LEU A 124 7.80 21.79 -2.51
CA LEU A 124 6.96 20.63 -2.82
C LEU A 124 7.53 19.33 -2.23
N PRO A 125 6.68 18.32 -1.94
CA PRO A 125 7.15 16.97 -1.65
C PRO A 125 8.00 16.40 -2.79
N LEU A 126 9.02 15.60 -2.47
CA LEU A 126 9.88 14.97 -3.48
C LEU A 126 9.14 13.93 -4.31
N THR A 127 8.30 13.11 -3.67
CA THR A 127 7.38 12.22 -4.39
C THR A 127 6.22 13.04 -4.96
N ALA A 128 5.83 12.71 -6.18
CA ALA A 128 4.66 13.27 -6.84
C ALA A 128 3.39 12.41 -6.62
N VAL A 129 3.55 11.23 -6.01
CA VAL A 129 2.43 10.34 -5.67
C VAL A 129 1.70 10.91 -4.47
N GLU A 130 0.38 11.03 -4.58
CA GLU A 130 -0.46 11.46 -3.47
C GLU A 130 -1.09 10.27 -2.76
N ALA A 131 -1.24 10.38 -1.45
CA ALA A 131 -2.01 9.43 -0.66
C ALA A 131 -2.80 10.20 0.39
N ARG A 132 -4.11 9.95 0.46
CA ARG A 132 -5.01 10.52 1.47
C ARG A 132 -5.64 9.40 2.28
N PHE A 133 -5.57 9.56 3.60
CA PHE A 133 -6.11 8.60 4.56
C PHE A 133 -7.46 9.09 5.07
N VAL A 134 -8.41 8.17 5.18
CA VAL A 134 -9.70 8.39 5.84
C VAL A 134 -9.90 7.30 6.86
N PHE A 135 -10.04 7.70 8.12
CA PHE A 135 -10.38 6.81 9.21
C PHE A 135 -11.89 6.85 9.43
N ALA A 136 -12.53 5.69 9.37
CA ALA A 136 -13.98 5.57 9.37
C ALA A 136 -14.46 4.52 10.37
N ARG A 137 -15.73 4.64 10.77
CA ARG A 137 -16.49 3.58 11.41
C ARG A 137 -17.22 2.76 10.35
N LEU A 138 -17.49 1.48 10.66
CA LEU A 138 -18.30 0.58 9.84
C LEU A 138 -19.78 0.52 10.30
N ASP A 139 -20.12 1.35 11.30
CA ASP A 139 -21.47 1.64 11.78
C ASP A 139 -21.59 3.12 12.16
N GLU A 140 -22.83 3.56 12.39
CA GLU A 140 -23.16 4.89 12.90
C GLU A 140 -22.78 5.09 14.37
N GLN A 141 -22.26 4.06 15.04
CA GLN A 141 -21.90 4.13 16.46
C GLN A 141 -20.56 4.86 16.63
N SER A 142 -20.49 5.73 17.64
CA SER A 142 -19.21 6.28 18.10
C SER A 142 -18.31 5.15 18.62
N GLY A 143 -17.02 5.22 18.30
CA GLY A 143 -16.05 4.24 18.76
C GLY A 143 -14.64 4.65 18.33
N PRO A 144 -13.63 3.84 18.69
CA PRO A 144 -12.26 4.12 18.30
C PRO A 144 -12.12 4.08 16.77
N LEU A 145 -11.41 5.06 16.24
CA LEU A 145 -10.94 5.09 14.87
C LEU A 145 -9.50 4.56 14.82
N PRO A 146 -9.04 4.03 13.67
CA PRO A 146 -7.62 3.85 13.43
C PRO A 146 -6.89 5.18 13.55
N ASP A 147 -5.60 5.11 13.88
CA ASP A 147 -4.74 6.29 13.95
C ASP A 147 -3.32 5.93 13.45
N PHE A 148 -2.55 6.96 13.14
CA PHE A 148 -1.14 6.81 12.83
C PHE A 148 -0.38 6.28 14.06
N THR A 149 0.72 5.58 13.81
CA THR A 149 1.53 4.92 14.85
C THR A 149 3.02 5.03 14.55
N ASP A 150 3.85 4.93 15.59
CA ASP A 150 5.31 4.91 15.50
C ASP A 150 5.89 3.49 15.71
N ALA A 151 5.02 2.49 15.92
CA ALA A 151 5.42 1.17 16.41
C ALA A 151 6.43 0.41 15.53
N LEU A 152 6.51 0.69 14.23
CA LEU A 152 7.47 0.07 13.32
C LEU A 152 8.84 0.77 13.32
N ILE A 153 8.94 2.00 13.82
CA ILE A 153 10.16 2.81 13.74
C ILE A 153 11.31 2.14 14.49
N GLY A 154 12.48 2.17 13.85
CA GLY A 154 13.70 1.51 14.31
C GLY A 154 13.80 0.04 13.92
N MET A 155 12.72 -0.62 13.48
CA MET A 155 12.80 -2.01 13.00
C MET A 155 13.47 -2.09 11.63
N ARG A 156 14.30 -3.12 11.46
CA ARG A 156 14.82 -3.57 10.16
C ARG A 156 14.22 -4.93 9.85
N ASN A 157 13.38 -5.00 8.82
CA ASN A 157 12.63 -6.20 8.46
C ASN A 157 13.03 -6.68 7.07
N GLN A 158 13.19 -7.99 6.92
CA GLN A 158 13.34 -8.65 5.63
C GLN A 158 11.99 -9.20 5.17
N TYR A 159 11.65 -8.97 3.90
CA TYR A 159 10.44 -9.48 3.25
C TYR A 159 10.83 -10.38 2.08
N THR A 160 10.43 -11.65 2.16
CA THR A 160 10.60 -12.61 1.06
C THR A 160 9.26 -12.75 0.33
N TYR A 161 9.14 -12.09 -0.83
CA TYR A 161 7.93 -12.09 -1.65
C TYR A 161 7.79 -13.36 -2.47
N SER A 162 8.91 -13.92 -2.94
CA SER A 162 8.96 -15.20 -3.63
C SER A 162 10.35 -15.84 -3.43
N PRO A 163 10.62 -17.04 -3.97
CA PRO A 163 11.97 -17.60 -3.99
C PRO A 163 13.01 -16.72 -4.69
N THR A 164 12.58 -15.77 -5.54
CA THR A 164 13.45 -14.90 -6.34
C THR A 164 13.37 -13.43 -5.96
N GLU A 165 12.31 -12.98 -5.29
CA GLU A 165 12.10 -11.57 -4.91
C GLU A 165 12.18 -11.41 -3.39
N ARG A 166 13.18 -10.64 -2.93
CA ARG A 166 13.43 -10.40 -1.51
C ARG A 166 13.97 -8.99 -1.29
N TYR A 167 13.32 -8.28 -0.37
CA TYR A 167 13.65 -6.90 -0.01
C TYR A 167 13.88 -6.82 1.49
N GLU A 168 14.50 -5.73 1.94
CA GLU A 168 14.44 -5.31 3.32
C GLU A 168 13.94 -3.88 3.44
N HIS A 169 13.20 -3.62 4.50
CA HIS A 169 12.76 -2.28 4.89
C HIS A 169 13.40 -1.92 6.23
N ILE A 170 13.86 -0.68 6.35
CA ILE A 170 14.31 -0.10 7.61
C ILE A 170 13.43 1.14 7.84
N TYR A 171 12.62 1.10 8.90
CA TYR A 171 11.69 2.18 9.21
C TYR A 171 12.42 3.25 10.02
N LEU A 172 12.75 4.37 9.38
CA LEU A 172 13.72 5.32 9.92
C LEU A 172 13.09 6.28 10.94
N ASN A 173 11.92 6.81 10.60
CA ASN A 173 11.15 7.78 11.40
C ASN A 173 9.71 7.86 10.88
N ASP A 174 8.89 8.74 11.46
CA ASP A 174 7.45 8.91 11.15
C ASP A 174 7.16 9.18 9.66
N ASN A 175 8.15 9.67 8.91
CA ASN A 175 7.96 10.12 7.55
C ASN A 175 8.68 9.27 6.51
N PHE A 176 9.76 8.59 6.87
CA PHE A 176 10.66 7.95 5.90
C PHE A 176 11.06 6.55 6.33
N TYR A 177 11.16 5.68 5.33
CA TYR A 177 11.79 4.38 5.43
C TYR A 177 12.82 4.26 4.30
N THR A 178 13.79 3.36 4.47
CA THR A 178 14.61 2.92 3.34
C THR A 178 14.26 1.49 2.98
N TRP A 179 14.37 1.19 1.70
CA TRP A 179 14.24 -0.16 1.16
C TRP A 179 15.51 -0.52 0.39
N GLN A 180 15.79 -1.83 0.33
CA GLN A 180 16.81 -2.39 -0.54
C GLN A 180 16.31 -3.71 -1.13
N CYS A 181 16.50 -3.91 -2.43
CA CYS A 181 16.31 -5.19 -3.07
C CYS A 181 17.54 -6.10 -2.84
N LEU A 182 17.35 -7.16 -2.05
CA LEU A 182 18.38 -8.15 -1.72
C LEU A 182 18.51 -9.25 -2.79
N ASP A 183 17.41 -9.55 -3.46
CA ASP A 183 17.29 -10.50 -4.56
C ASP A 183 16.07 -10.13 -5.41
N GLY A 184 16.18 -10.28 -6.72
CA GLY A 184 15.08 -9.99 -7.63
C GLY A 184 15.50 -9.17 -8.85
N VAL A 185 14.51 -8.73 -9.61
CA VAL A 185 14.71 -7.89 -10.81
C VAL A 185 15.34 -6.53 -10.48
N GLU A 186 15.18 -6.05 -9.26
CA GLU A 186 15.77 -4.79 -8.76
C GLU A 186 17.04 -4.98 -7.93
N LYS A 187 17.64 -6.18 -7.94
CA LYS A 187 18.73 -6.53 -7.02
C LYS A 187 19.83 -5.49 -6.95
N GLY A 188 20.09 -5.00 -5.73
CA GLY A 188 21.09 -3.98 -5.44
C GLY A 188 20.58 -2.54 -5.51
N LEU A 189 19.36 -2.29 -6.00
CA LEU A 189 18.69 -1.00 -5.87
C LEU A 189 18.24 -0.76 -4.43
N ALA A 190 18.25 0.50 -4.04
CA ALA A 190 17.80 0.98 -2.75
C ALA A 190 17.42 2.46 -2.86
N ASP A 191 16.50 2.91 -2.00
CA ASP A 191 16.16 4.32 -1.85
C ASP A 191 15.54 4.60 -0.47
N VAL A 192 15.31 5.88 -0.17
CA VAL A 192 14.52 6.38 0.97
C VAL A 192 13.26 7.06 0.45
N ASP A 193 12.09 6.54 0.80
CA ASP A 193 10.82 7.08 0.31
C ASP A 193 9.89 7.50 1.45
N ARG A 194 8.94 8.36 1.10
CA ARG A 194 7.97 8.90 2.06
C ARG A 194 6.95 7.81 2.39
N CYS A 195 6.72 7.55 3.67
CA CYS A 195 5.84 6.47 4.11
C CYS A 195 4.95 6.81 5.32
N HIS A 196 3.90 6.02 5.53
CA HIS A 196 2.90 6.22 6.55
C HIS A 196 2.63 4.90 7.27
N TYR A 197 2.34 4.98 8.57
CA TYR A 197 2.12 3.84 9.44
C TYR A 197 0.80 4.03 10.17
N VAL A 198 -0.13 3.09 10.04
CA VAL A 198 -1.43 3.12 10.73
C VAL A 198 -1.60 1.87 11.56
N GLN A 199 -2.04 2.02 12.81
CA GLN A 199 -2.38 0.89 13.66
C GLN A 199 -3.72 0.30 13.20
N VAL A 200 -3.75 -1.01 12.92
CA VAL A 200 -4.98 -1.72 12.51
C VAL A 200 -5.51 -2.60 13.64
N ALA A 201 -4.62 -3.35 14.29
CA ALA A 201 -4.88 -4.15 15.49
C ALA A 201 -3.55 -4.38 16.23
N GLU A 202 -3.55 -5.05 17.39
CA GLU A 202 -2.31 -5.41 18.08
C GLU A 202 -1.36 -6.19 17.15
N ASP A 203 -0.12 -5.71 17.04
CA ASP A 203 0.92 -6.22 16.12
C ASP A 203 0.50 -6.33 14.65
N LEU A 204 -0.49 -5.55 14.23
CA LEU A 204 -0.93 -5.45 12.85
C LEU A 204 -0.98 -3.99 12.41
N TYR A 205 -0.21 -3.71 11.37
CA TYR A 205 0.04 -2.36 10.90
C TYR A 205 -0.28 -2.25 9.43
N LEU A 206 -0.88 -1.14 9.01
CA LEU A 206 -0.96 -0.75 7.61
C LEU A 206 0.24 0.17 7.32
N PHE A 207 1.05 -0.24 6.35
CA PHE A 207 2.20 0.50 5.87
C PHE A 207 1.96 0.96 4.43
N VAL A 208 2.11 2.25 4.19
CA VAL A 208 1.91 2.87 2.87
C VAL A 208 3.15 3.65 2.49
N TRP A 209 3.68 3.48 1.30
CA TRP A 209 4.81 4.27 0.80
C TRP A 209 4.55 4.86 -0.57
N ARG A 210 5.28 5.95 -0.86
CA ARG A 210 5.13 6.77 -2.05
C ARG A 210 6.52 7.04 -2.63
N GLU A 211 6.85 6.34 -3.70
CA GLU A 211 8.17 6.43 -4.32
C GLU A 211 8.34 7.71 -5.12
N LYS A 212 9.56 8.24 -5.14
CA LYS A 212 9.87 9.52 -5.82
C LYS A 212 10.60 9.38 -7.15
N ILE A 213 11.26 8.25 -7.40
CA ILE A 213 12.04 8.03 -8.64
C ILE A 213 11.14 7.45 -9.73
N ILE A 214 10.60 6.26 -9.47
CA ILE A 214 9.53 5.66 -10.28
C ILE A 214 8.23 5.90 -9.52
N PRO A 215 7.22 6.57 -10.09
CA PRO A 215 5.97 6.82 -9.37
C PRO A 215 5.25 5.51 -8.99
N THR A 216 5.41 5.14 -7.71
CA THR A 216 4.89 3.89 -7.15
C THR A 216 4.17 4.17 -5.84
N LEU A 217 3.00 3.56 -5.69
CA LEU A 217 2.24 3.51 -4.44
C LEU A 217 2.21 2.07 -3.94
N GLY A 218 2.76 1.84 -2.76
CA GLY A 218 2.61 0.58 -2.06
C GLY A 218 1.67 0.70 -0.87
N VAL A 219 0.81 -0.30 -0.68
CA VAL A 219 -0.15 -0.38 0.43
C VAL A 219 -0.15 -1.81 0.95
N ILE A 220 0.40 -2.06 2.14
CA ILE A 220 0.50 -3.41 2.71
C ILE A 220 0.10 -3.45 4.18
N LEU A 221 -0.54 -4.55 4.58
CA LEU A 221 -0.64 -4.98 5.96
C LEU A 221 0.64 -5.73 6.35
N ILE A 222 1.12 -5.47 7.56
CA ILE A 222 2.26 -6.15 8.18
C ILE A 222 1.77 -6.75 9.50
N ASP A 223 1.64 -8.06 9.53
CA ASP A 223 1.33 -8.83 10.73
C ASP A 223 2.63 -9.34 11.38
N LEU A 224 3.03 -8.73 12.49
CA LEU A 224 4.24 -9.13 13.23
C LEU A 224 4.02 -10.36 14.11
N GLN A 225 2.77 -10.76 14.39
CA GLN A 225 2.49 -12.02 15.08
C GLN A 225 2.63 -13.20 14.13
N GLN A 226 2.07 -13.09 12.93
CA GLN A 226 2.16 -14.14 11.91
C GLN A 226 3.44 -14.05 11.06
N MET A 227 4.21 -12.97 11.19
CA MET A 227 5.39 -12.67 10.38
C MET A 227 5.05 -12.77 8.88
N ARG A 228 3.96 -12.11 8.48
CA ARG A 228 3.43 -12.16 7.12
C ARG A 228 2.90 -10.80 6.70
N THR A 229 2.95 -10.54 5.39
CA THR A 229 2.37 -9.34 4.79
C THR A 229 1.37 -9.70 3.69
N ASP A 230 0.47 -8.77 3.41
CA ASP A 230 -0.46 -8.81 2.29
C ASP A 230 -0.81 -7.39 1.87
N GLY A 231 -0.96 -7.15 0.57
CA GLY A 231 -1.32 -5.85 0.05
C GLY A 231 -1.10 -5.75 -1.44
N LYS A 232 -0.74 -4.56 -1.92
CA LYS A 232 -0.58 -4.27 -3.34
C LYS A 232 0.51 -3.24 -3.62
N ILE A 233 0.95 -3.24 -4.87
CA ILE A 233 1.78 -2.18 -5.46
C ILE A 233 1.05 -1.64 -6.69
N MET A 234 1.11 -0.33 -6.89
CA MET A 234 0.55 0.37 -8.04
C MET A 234 1.54 1.35 -8.65
N GLY A 235 1.58 1.40 -9.97
CA GLY A 235 2.32 2.38 -10.76
C GLY A 235 1.92 2.35 -12.23
N HIS A 236 2.60 3.11 -13.08
CA HIS A 236 2.44 2.96 -14.52
C HIS A 236 3.15 1.69 -15.01
N GLN A 237 2.54 0.98 -15.96
CA GLN A 237 3.10 -0.24 -16.54
C GLN A 237 4.42 0.07 -17.29
N GLY A 238 4.49 1.22 -17.95
CA GLY A 238 5.68 1.73 -18.62
C GLY A 238 5.87 3.22 -18.39
N SER A 239 6.85 3.80 -19.09
CA SER A 239 7.23 5.21 -18.96
C SER A 239 6.36 6.18 -19.78
N ASP A 240 5.30 5.69 -20.42
CA ASP A 240 4.41 6.46 -21.28
C ASP A 240 3.21 7.06 -20.52
N PHE A 241 3.13 6.83 -19.20
CA PHE A 241 2.03 7.30 -18.33
C PHE A 241 0.64 6.81 -18.78
N GLY A 242 0.59 5.73 -19.57
CA GLY A 242 -0.64 5.18 -20.13
C GLY A 242 -1.28 4.15 -19.19
N ALA A 243 -0.96 2.88 -19.41
CA ALA A 243 -1.56 1.78 -18.65
C ALA A 243 -1.08 1.73 -17.19
N LEU A 244 -1.96 1.33 -16.29
CA LEU A 244 -1.65 1.11 -14.88
C LEU A 244 -1.31 -0.35 -14.63
N SER A 245 -0.31 -0.57 -13.77
CA SER A 245 -0.07 -1.86 -13.11
C SER A 245 -0.54 -1.73 -11.67
N ASN A 246 -1.52 -2.52 -11.25
CA ASN A 246 -1.98 -2.63 -9.86
C ASN A 246 -2.05 -4.12 -9.51
N PHE A 247 -1.10 -4.60 -8.73
CA PHE A 247 -0.89 -6.04 -8.54
C PHE A 247 -0.74 -6.41 -7.06
N PRO A 248 -1.20 -7.62 -6.68
CA PRO A 248 -1.10 -8.09 -5.32
C PRO A 248 0.34 -8.40 -4.94
N VAL A 249 0.70 -8.15 -3.68
CA VAL A 249 1.96 -8.58 -3.08
C VAL A 249 1.72 -9.19 -1.71
N GLY A 250 2.56 -10.13 -1.33
CA GLY A 250 2.54 -10.77 -0.02
C GLY A 250 3.89 -11.43 0.24
N ALA A 251 4.36 -11.35 1.48
CA ALA A 251 5.68 -11.86 1.85
C ALA A 251 5.63 -12.60 3.18
N SER A 252 6.59 -13.50 3.37
CA SER A 252 7.04 -13.85 4.72
C SER A 252 7.96 -12.74 5.24
N ALA A 253 7.77 -12.36 6.50
CA ALA A 253 8.54 -11.32 7.15
C ALA A 253 9.56 -11.92 8.13
N LYS A 254 10.64 -11.20 8.38
CA LYS A 254 11.60 -11.50 9.45
C LYS A 254 12.16 -10.20 10.01
N ILE A 255 11.94 -9.94 11.30
CA ILE A 255 12.62 -8.84 11.99
C ILE A 255 14.09 -9.22 12.15
N LEU A 256 15.00 -8.43 11.59
CA LEU A 256 16.44 -8.65 11.67
C LEU A 256 17.02 -8.04 12.94
N ASN A 257 16.58 -6.83 13.28
CA ASN A 257 16.94 -6.11 14.51
C ASN A 257 15.99 -4.93 14.74
N VAL A 258 16.10 -4.31 15.92
CA VAL A 258 15.46 -3.04 16.27
C VAL A 258 16.55 -2.09 16.76
N THR A 259 16.68 -0.95 16.10
CA THR A 259 17.62 0.11 16.47
C THR A 259 16.94 1.10 17.41
N ARG A 260 17.59 1.42 18.52
CA ARG A 260 17.19 2.50 19.43
C ARG A 260 18.31 3.52 19.50
N HIS A 261 18.03 4.77 19.15
CA HIS A 261 18.95 5.87 19.34
C HIS A 261 18.86 6.33 20.80
N GLN A 262 19.99 6.38 21.49
CA GLN A 262 20.04 6.98 22.83
C GLN A 262 19.97 8.50 22.69
N GLU A 263 19.23 9.15 23.58
CA GLU A 263 19.27 10.61 23.76
C GLU A 263 20.63 11.08 24.27
#